data_AF-A0A9D8M7Z8-F1
#
_entry.id   AF-A0A9D8M7Z8-F1
#
_cell.length_a   1.000
_cell.length_b   1.000
_cell.length_c   1.000
_cell.angle_alpha   90.00
_cell.angle_beta   90.00
_cell.angle_gamma   90.00
#
_symmetry.space_group_name_H-M   'P 1'
#
loop_
_entity.id
_entity.type
_entity.pdbx_description
1 polymer ?
#
loop_
_entity_poly.entity_id
_entity_poly.type
_entity_poly.pdbx_seq_one_letter_code
_entity_poly.pdbx_strand_id
1 'polypeptide(L)'
;MQRLNQWIQNLLLACIMSCSMTGLYSSTPYAFLNIKLFQIPVLFIIIFILSIFVAEDLRNSFKKVFRYEQRENKRSIWQVGVGMIFYFTQVGIVEVFFRPWMEPELGGMPLYLVIAFLNAFLLTIIYEEIFYEEKINQPH
;
A
#
# COMPACT_ATOMS: atom_id res chain seq x y z
N MET A 1 17.44 -8.01 -9.54
CA MET A 1 16.68 -7.28 -8.50
C MET A 1 15.48 -6.49 -9.04
N GLN A 2 15.60 -5.75 -10.16
CA GLN A 2 14.53 -4.84 -10.64
C GLN A 2 13.15 -5.47 -10.87
N ARG A 3 13.06 -6.66 -11.49
CA ARG A 3 11.77 -7.37 -11.67
C ARG A 3 11.14 -7.76 -10.35
N LEU A 4 11.94 -8.19 -9.37
CA LEU A 4 11.45 -8.56 -8.04
C LEU A 4 10.89 -7.33 -7.29
N ASN A 5 11.60 -6.19 -7.35
CA ASN A 5 11.12 -4.93 -6.79
C ASN A 5 9.76 -4.52 -7.40
N GLN A 6 9.65 -4.60 -8.73
CA GLN A 6 8.42 -4.30 -9.45
C GLN A 6 7.26 -5.21 -9.03
N TRP A 7 7.52 -6.51 -8.88
CA TRP A 7 6.54 -7.49 -8.43
C TRP A 7 6.05 -7.21 -7.00
N ILE A 8 6.96 -6.92 -6.07
CA ILE A 8 6.60 -6.61 -4.68
C ILE A 8 5.74 -5.34 -4.63
N GLN A 9 6.15 -4.26 -5.30
CA GLN A 9 5.36 -3.03 -5.34
C GLN A 9 3.98 -3.24 -5.96
N ASN A 10 3.88 -3.99 -7.06
CA ASN A 10 2.60 -4.26 -7.71
C ASN A 10 1.67 -5.11 -6.82
N LEU A 11 2.22 -6.10 -6.12
CA LEU A 11 1.46 -6.94 -5.20
C LEU A 11 0.91 -6.13 -4.02
N LEU A 12 1.73 -5.27 -3.44
CA LEU A 12 1.31 -4.38 -2.34
C LEU A 12 0.30 -3.33 -2.83
N LEU A 13 0.49 -2.75 -4.02
CA LEU A 13 -0.49 -1.85 -4.63
C LEU A 13 -1.82 -2.53 -4.89
N ALA A 14 -1.81 -3.77 -5.41
CA ALA A 14 -3.02 -4.55 -5.58
C ALA A 14 -3.73 -4.80 -4.23
N CYS A 15 -2.96 -5.05 -3.17
CA CYS A 15 -3.48 -5.20 -1.80
C CYS A 15 -4.14 -3.90 -1.29
N ILE A 16 -3.52 -2.75 -1.53
CA ILE A 16 -4.10 -1.45 -1.16
C ILE A 16 -5.42 -1.24 -1.90
N MET A 17 -5.43 -1.46 -3.22
CA MET A 17 -6.64 -1.31 -4.04
C MET A 17 -7.76 -2.23 -3.57
N SER A 18 -7.47 -3.50 -3.30
CA SER A 18 -8.47 -4.45 -2.81
C SER A 18 -8.96 -4.10 -1.40
N CYS A 19 -8.07 -3.65 -0.51
CA CYS A 19 -8.46 -3.15 0.81
C CYS A 19 -9.38 -1.93 0.69
N SER A 20 -9.03 -0.94 -0.13
CA SER A 20 -9.84 0.27 -0.33
C SER A 20 -11.23 -0.05 -0.88
N MET A 21 -11.32 -0.90 -1.90
CA MET A 21 -12.61 -1.32 -2.44
C MET A 21 -13.43 -2.10 -1.41
N THR A 22 -12.82 -3.08 -0.73
CA THR A 22 -13.50 -3.90 0.27
C THR A 22 -14.00 -3.04 1.43
N GLY A 23 -13.23 -2.05 1.87
CA GLY A 23 -13.62 -1.09 2.91
C GLY A 23 -14.79 -0.18 2.49
N LEU A 24 -14.86 0.23 1.23
CA LEU A 24 -16.01 0.98 0.70
C LEU A 24 -17.29 0.14 0.71
N TYR A 25 -17.19 -1.13 0.32
CA TYR A 25 -18.32 -2.06 0.35
C TYR A 25 -18.76 -2.41 1.78
N SER A 26 -17.83 -2.52 2.74
CA SER A 26 -18.18 -2.81 4.14
C SER A 26 -18.85 -1.64 4.86
N SER A 27 -18.59 -0.40 4.43
CA SER A 27 -19.09 0.83 5.06
C SER A 27 -20.48 1.24 4.58
N THR A 28 -21.00 0.62 3.51
CA THR A 28 -22.29 0.97 2.93
C THR A 28 -23.44 0.16 3.54
N PRO A 29 -24.61 0.77 3.83
CA PRO A 29 -25.72 0.13 4.55
C PRO A 29 -26.55 -0.81 3.67
N TYR A 30 -25.96 -1.46 2.66
CA TYR A 30 -26.69 -2.39 1.81
C TYR A 30 -26.99 -3.68 2.59
N ALA A 31 -28.19 -3.73 3.17
CA ALA A 31 -28.72 -4.79 4.01
C ALA A 31 -28.80 -6.20 3.35
N PHE A 32 -28.41 -6.34 2.08
CA PHE A 32 -28.50 -7.60 1.34
C PHE A 32 -27.31 -8.56 1.54
N LEU A 33 -26.23 -8.12 2.21
CA LEU A 33 -24.99 -8.88 2.40
C LEU A 33 -24.70 -9.13 3.90
N ASN A 34 -25.70 -9.62 4.64
CA ASN A 34 -25.55 -9.99 6.07
C ASN A 34 -24.82 -11.33 6.29
N ILE A 35 -23.88 -11.71 5.41
CA ILE A 35 -22.95 -12.83 5.62
C ILE A 35 -21.53 -12.24 5.80
N LYS A 36 -21.40 -11.40 6.84
CA LYS A 36 -20.29 -10.45 7.01
C LYS A 36 -18.90 -11.10 7.19
N LEU A 37 -18.79 -12.34 7.66
CA LEU A 37 -17.48 -12.96 7.96
C LEU A 37 -16.83 -13.66 6.76
N PHE A 38 -17.61 -14.27 5.87
CA PHE A 38 -17.07 -14.97 4.70
C PHE A 38 -17.00 -14.09 3.45
N GLN A 39 -17.87 -13.09 3.32
CA GLN A 39 -17.93 -12.26 2.13
C GLN A 39 -16.77 -11.26 2.04
N ILE A 40 -16.27 -10.75 3.17
CA ILE A 40 -15.16 -9.78 3.19
C ILE A 40 -13.87 -10.42 2.63
N PRO A 41 -13.39 -11.59 3.12
CA PRO A 41 -12.21 -12.24 2.54
C PRO A 41 -12.41 -12.67 1.09
N VAL A 42 -13.59 -13.17 0.71
CA VAL A 42 -13.87 -13.62 -0.66
C VAL A 42 -13.88 -12.44 -1.63
N LEU A 43 -14.57 -11.34 -1.28
CA LEU A 43 -14.59 -10.12 -2.06
C LEU A 43 -13.17 -9.54 -2.21
N PHE A 44 -12.40 -9.52 -1.12
CA PHE A 44 -11.01 -9.09 -1.15
C PHE A 44 -10.19 -9.92 -2.15
N ILE A 45 -10.29 -11.25 -2.12
CA ILE A 45 -9.55 -12.13 -3.05
C ILE A 45 -9.92 -11.86 -4.51
N ILE A 46 -11.22 -11.73 -4.81
CA ILE A 46 -11.69 -11.44 -6.17
C ILE A 46 -11.12 -10.10 -6.65
N ILE A 47 -11.24 -9.05 -5.84
CA ILE A 47 -10.76 -7.72 -6.21
C ILE A 47 -9.23 -7.69 -6.27
N PHE A 48 -8.54 -8.43 -5.40
CA PHE A 48 -7.08 -8.51 -5.38
C PHE A 48 -6.56 -9.13 -6.67
N ILE A 49 -7.14 -10.24 -7.14
CA ILE A 49 -6.78 -10.88 -8.41
C ILE A 49 -7.00 -9.90 -9.57
N LEU A 50 -8.15 -9.21 -9.60
CA LEU A 50 -8.41 -8.18 -10.62
C LEU A 50 -7.41 -7.02 -10.55
N SER A 51 -7.06 -6.58 -9.33
CA SER A 51 -6.17 -5.45 -9.11
C SER A 51 -4.73 -5.75 -9.51
N ILE A 52 -4.27 -7.02 -9.46
CA ILE A 52 -2.95 -7.42 -9.95
C ILE A 52 -2.77 -7.03 -11.43
N PHE A 53 -3.81 -7.19 -12.26
CA PHE A 53 -3.73 -6.86 -13.69
C PHE A 53 -3.56 -5.36 -13.95
N VAL A 54 -4.06 -4.50 -13.04
CA VAL A 54 -4.06 -3.04 -13.22
C VAL A 54 -2.96 -2.36 -12.38
N ALA A 55 -2.35 -3.08 -11.43
CA ALA A 55 -1.37 -2.53 -10.50
C ALA A 55 -0.15 -1.90 -11.21
N GLU A 56 0.26 -2.46 -12.34
CA GLU A 56 1.36 -1.90 -13.13
C GLU A 56 1.01 -0.54 -13.74
N ASP A 57 -0.19 -0.41 -14.33
CA ASP A 57 -0.68 0.84 -14.90
C ASP A 57 -0.85 1.92 -13.83
N LEU A 58 -1.33 1.52 -12.65
CA LEU A 58 -1.46 2.40 -11.49
C LEU A 58 -0.08 2.90 -11.04
N ARG A 59 0.91 2.03 -10.90
CA ARG A 59 2.30 2.39 -10.55
C ARG A 59 2.88 3.38 -11.56
N ASN A 60 2.67 3.15 -12.86
CA ASN A 60 3.14 4.04 -13.91
C ASN A 60 2.42 5.40 -13.86
N SER A 61 1.13 5.40 -13.55
CA SER A 61 0.34 6.62 -13.32
C SER A 61 0.86 7.42 -12.13
N PHE A 62 1.16 6.76 -11.00
CA PHE A 62 1.79 7.41 -9.84
C PHE A 62 3.12 8.06 -10.19
N LYS A 63 3.99 7.35 -10.91
CA LYS A 63 5.28 7.92 -11.39
C LYS A 63 5.06 9.16 -12.24
N LYS A 64 4.05 9.16 -13.11
CA LYS A 64 3.70 10.31 -13.96
C LYS A 64 3.19 11.49 -13.12
N VAL A 65 2.29 11.24 -12.17
CA VAL A 65 1.74 12.26 -11.25
C VAL A 65 2.85 12.93 -10.43
N PHE A 66 3.78 12.13 -9.89
CA PHE A 66 4.90 12.65 -9.12
C PHE A 66 6.04 13.22 -9.97
N ARG A 67 5.87 13.24 -11.30
CA ARG A 67 6.86 13.66 -12.29
C ARG A 67 8.21 12.97 -12.07
N TYR A 68 8.18 11.68 -11.70
CA TYR A 68 9.34 10.90 -11.27
C TYR A 68 10.50 10.97 -12.28
N GLU A 69 10.19 10.89 -13.57
CA GLU A 69 11.21 10.92 -14.62
C GLU A 69 11.86 12.28 -14.85
N GLN A 70 11.20 13.37 -14.44
CA GLN A 70 11.67 14.75 -14.63
C GLN A 70 12.50 15.26 -13.44
N ARG A 71 12.68 14.45 -12.39
CA ARG A 71 13.41 14.83 -11.18
C ARG A 71 14.88 14.46 -11.29
N GLU A 72 15.75 15.40 -10.93
CA GLU A 72 17.19 15.20 -10.81
C GLU A 72 17.51 14.21 -9.68
N ASN A 73 16.91 14.40 -8.50
CA ASN A 73 17.02 13.47 -7.39
C ASN A 73 15.77 12.56 -7.30
N LYS A 74 15.91 11.33 -7.81
CA LYS A 74 14.85 10.32 -7.81
C LYS A 74 14.75 9.54 -6.50
N ARG A 75 15.76 9.63 -5.61
CA ARG A 75 15.85 8.83 -4.39
C ARG A 75 14.75 9.18 -3.39
N SER A 76 14.64 10.46 -3.02
CA SER A 76 13.68 10.90 -2.01
C SER A 76 12.23 10.63 -2.43
N ILE A 77 11.88 10.85 -3.70
CA ILE A 77 10.53 10.57 -4.18
C ILE A 77 10.25 9.07 -4.28
N TRP A 78 11.28 8.26 -4.57
CA TRP A 78 11.16 6.80 -4.56
C TRP A 78 10.91 6.27 -3.15
N GLN A 79 11.65 6.77 -2.15
CA GLN A 79 11.46 6.43 -0.73
C GLN A 79 10.03 6.79 -0.29
N VAL A 80 9.55 8.00 -0.61
CA VAL A 80 8.17 8.41 -0.29
C VAL A 80 7.15 7.46 -0.94
N GLY A 81 7.34 7.12 -2.22
CA GLY A 81 6.42 6.21 -2.92
C GLY A 81 6.39 4.81 -2.30
N VAL A 82 7.54 4.22 -2.01
CA VAL A 82 7.64 2.90 -1.36
C VAL A 82 7.07 2.95 0.07
N GLY A 83 7.38 4.00 0.83
CA GLY A 83 6.85 4.15 2.19
C GLY A 83 5.34 4.32 2.23
N MET A 84 4.76 5.05 1.28
CA MET A 84 3.31 5.10 1.12
C MET A 84 2.73 3.71 0.85
N ILE A 85 3.35 2.91 0.00
CA ILE A 85 2.89 1.54 -0.29
C ILE A 85 2.89 0.69 0.99
N PHE A 86 3.98 0.70 1.77
CA PHE A 86 4.02 -0.05 3.03
C PHE A 86 3.00 0.45 4.06
N TYR A 87 2.83 1.76 4.16
CA TYR A 87 1.89 2.37 5.09
C TYR A 87 0.45 1.98 4.76
N PHE A 88 0.00 2.25 3.53
CA PHE A 88 -1.38 1.98 3.13
C PHE A 88 -1.70 0.49 3.08
N THR A 89 -0.71 -0.37 2.81
CA THR A 89 -0.94 -1.83 2.89
C THR A 89 -1.28 -2.25 4.31
N GLN A 90 -0.48 -1.83 5.30
CA GLN A 90 -0.72 -2.15 6.71
C GLN A 90 -2.05 -1.58 7.19
N VAL A 91 -2.29 -0.30 6.92
CA VAL A 91 -3.54 0.38 7.29
C VAL A 91 -4.75 -0.32 6.65
N GLY A 92 -4.67 -0.63 5.37
CA GLY A 92 -5.76 -1.30 4.64
C GLY A 92 -6.09 -2.67 5.21
N ILE A 93 -5.06 -3.48 5.52
CA ILE A 93 -5.26 -4.80 6.13
C ILE A 93 -5.93 -4.66 7.49
N VAL A 94 -5.45 -3.74 8.33
CA VAL A 94 -6.01 -3.53 9.67
C VAL A 94 -7.46 -3.07 9.56
N GLU A 95 -7.74 -2.07 8.73
CA GLU A 95 -9.09 -1.52 8.54
C GLU A 95 -10.11 -2.55 8.05
N VAL A 96 -9.71 -3.44 7.15
CA VAL A 96 -10.63 -4.43 6.55
C VAL A 96 -10.80 -5.68 7.42
N PHE A 97 -9.73 -6.17 8.06
CA PHE A 97 -9.75 -7.49 8.71
C PHE A 97 -9.66 -7.43 10.24
N PHE A 98 -8.98 -6.43 10.79
CA PHE A 98 -8.59 -6.41 12.22
C PHE A 98 -9.17 -5.22 12.99
N ARG A 99 -9.92 -4.32 12.34
CA ARG A 99 -10.49 -3.12 12.96
C ARG A 99 -11.27 -3.41 14.26
N PRO A 100 -12.08 -4.48 14.36
CA PRO A 100 -12.78 -4.80 15.61
C PRO A 100 -11.85 -5.14 16.79
N TRP A 101 -10.57 -5.44 16.55
CA TRP A 101 -9.60 -5.81 17.59
C TRP A 101 -8.60 -4.68 17.90
N MET A 102 -8.69 -3.54 17.22
CA MET A 102 -7.81 -2.39 17.43
C MET A 102 -8.50 -1.32 18.28
N GLU A 103 -8.73 -1.66 19.54
CA GLU A 103 -9.35 -0.79 20.56
C GLU A 103 -8.49 0.39 21.05
N PRO A 104 -7.14 0.32 21.10
CA PRO A 104 -6.34 1.42 21.63
C PRO A 104 -6.31 2.67 20.72
N GLU A 105 -6.60 3.83 21.32
CA GLU A 105 -6.48 5.14 20.69
C GLU A 105 -5.39 5.99 21.38
N LEU A 106 -4.66 6.79 20.60
CA LEU A 106 -3.69 7.77 21.08
C LEU A 106 -4.12 9.17 20.64
N GLY A 107 -4.53 10.01 21.60
CA GLY A 107 -4.98 11.37 21.29
C GLY A 107 -6.24 11.43 20.40
N GLY A 108 -7.10 10.40 20.45
CA GLY A 108 -8.28 10.27 19.60
C GLY A 108 -8.00 9.73 18.19
N MET A 109 -6.75 9.34 17.89
CA MET A 109 -6.38 8.65 16.65
C MET A 109 -6.14 7.16 16.93
N PRO A 110 -6.62 6.24 16.08
CA PRO A 110 -6.33 4.82 16.24
C PRO A 110 -4.81 4.55 16.27
N LEU A 111 -4.33 3.88 17.32
CA LEU A 111 -2.88 3.69 17.56
C LEU A 111 -2.20 2.92 16.40
N TYR A 112 -2.96 2.07 15.71
CA TYR A 112 -2.46 1.31 14.57
C TYR A 112 -1.97 2.19 13.43
N LEU A 113 -2.50 3.42 13.27
CA LEU A 113 -2.01 4.37 12.26
C LEU A 113 -0.59 4.83 12.58
N VAL A 114 -0.30 5.12 13.84
CA VAL A 114 1.04 5.52 14.29
C VAL A 114 2.02 4.36 14.13
N ILE A 115 1.62 3.15 14.53
CA ILE A 115 2.45 1.94 14.42
C ILE A 115 2.73 1.64 12.93
N ALA A 116 1.71 1.69 12.07
CA ALA A 116 1.86 1.47 10.64
C ALA A 116 2.82 2.50 10.01
N PHE A 117 2.78 3.75 10.46
CA PHE A 117 3.68 4.80 9.99
C PHE A 117 5.14 4.52 10.36
N LEU A 118 5.40 4.21 11.64
CA LEU A 118 6.76 3.86 12.10
C LEU A 118 7.31 2.62 11.38
N ASN A 119 6.47 1.59 11.22
CA ASN A 119 6.83 0.39 10.47
C ASN A 119 7.11 0.69 9.01
N ALA A 120 6.27 1.50 8.35
CA ALA A 120 6.48 1.87 6.96
C ALA A 120 7.79 2.63 6.76
N PHE A 121 8.16 3.51 7.69
CA PHE A 121 9.44 4.20 7.66
C PHE A 121 10.63 3.23 7.72
N LEU A 122 10.64 2.32 8.70
CA LEU A 122 11.70 1.31 8.83
C LEU A 122 11.78 0.38 7.61
N LEU A 123 10.63 -0.12 7.15
CA LEU A 123 10.55 -0.98 5.97
C LEU A 123 11.06 -0.26 4.72
N THR A 124 10.80 1.05 4.58
CA THR A 124 11.30 1.83 3.45
C THR A 124 12.82 1.89 3.43
N ILE A 125 13.46 2.13 4.57
CA ILE A 125 14.93 2.16 4.67
C ILE A 125 15.52 0.79 4.35
N ILE A 126 14.96 -0.28 4.92
CA ILE A 126 15.42 -1.66 4.63
C ILE A 126 15.23 -1.98 3.14
N TYR A 127 14.09 -1.61 2.58
CA TYR A 127 13.76 -1.89 1.19
C TYR A 127 14.64 -1.10 0.22
N GLU A 128 15.00 0.13 0.59
CA GLU A 128 15.98 0.93 -0.12
C GLU A 128 17.34 0.27 -0.17
N GLU A 129 17.87 -0.17 0.98
CA GLU A 129 19.17 -0.84 1.07
C GLU A 129 19.27 -2.08 0.17
N ILE A 130 18.14 -2.79 -0.01
CA ILE A 130 18.09 -4.03 -0.79
C ILE A 130 17.87 -3.76 -2.29
N PHE A 131 17.03 -2.77 -2.64
CA PHE A 131 16.50 -2.63 -4.01
C PHE A 131 16.82 -1.32 -4.71
N TYR A 132 17.27 -0.29 -3.98
CA TYR A 132 17.70 0.97 -4.57
C TYR A 132 19.16 0.86 -4.98
N GLU A 133 19.40 0.30 -6.17
CA GLU A 133 20.70 0.42 -6.81
C GLU A 133 20.93 1.89 -7.14
N GLU A 134 21.83 2.54 -6.40
CA GLU A 134 22.46 3.78 -6.82
C GLU A 134 23.01 3.52 -8.24
N LYS A 135 22.39 4.10 -9.28
CA LYS A 135 23.21 4.47 -10.43
C LYS A 135 24.18 5.51 -9.89
N ILE A 136 25.36 5.05 -9.47
CA ILE A 136 26.58 5.83 -9.30
C ILE A 136 26.86 6.45 -10.67
N ASN A 137 26.17 7.54 -10.94
CA ASN A 137 26.35 8.50 -12.01
C ASN A 137 25.68 9.80 -11.51
N GLN A 138 26.01 10.20 -10.30
CA GLN A 138 26.13 11.61 -10.01
C GLN A 138 27.56 11.97 -10.41
N PRO A 139 27.80 12.78 -11.45
CA PRO A 139 29.10 13.41 -11.58
C PRO A 139 29.36 14.21 -10.30
N HIS A 140 30.58 14.07 -9.78
CA HIS A 140 31.12 14.84 -8.66
C HIS A 140 30.82 16.34 -8.76
#